data_AF-A0A961FE38-F1
#
_entry.id   AF-A0A961FE38-F1
#
_cell.length_a   1.000
_cell.length_b   1.000
_cell.length_c   1.000
_cell.angle_alpha   90.00
_cell.angle_beta   90.00
_cell.angle_gamma   90.00
#
_symmetry.space_group_name_H-M   'P 1'
#
loop_
_entity.id
_entity.type
_entity.pdbx_description
1 polymer ?
#
loop_
_entity_poly.entity_id
_entity_poly.type
_entity_poly.pdbx_seq_one_letter_code
_entity_poly.pdbx_strand_id
1 'polypeptide(L)'
;MEFVLAVMAVALVSLVFSFVINAGIAKKSAGNERMQWLCKAIYEGASAFLSKEYQVIGIFVLVLFVIISVIPAEGMGLKTAISFALGAGASALAGYLGMRTATLANARTTNAAIESLPAALRVAFSSGAVLGLAVVGLGLLGITGLFYVFTQFLGVEIQDALSYDILGFSLGASSIAL
;
A
#
# COMPACT_ATOMS: atom_id res chain seq x y z
N MET A 1 -25.99 0.48 0.36
CA MET A 1 -25.06 0.41 -0.79
C MET A 1 -24.47 1.76 -1.16
N GLU A 2 -25.23 2.85 -1.16
CA GLU A 2 -24.70 4.20 -1.43
C GLU A 2 -23.51 4.57 -0.55
N PHE A 3 -23.55 4.21 0.74
CA PHE A 3 -22.43 4.40 1.66
C PHE A 3 -21.13 3.71 1.21
N VAL A 4 -21.21 2.48 0.68
CA VAL A 4 -20.03 1.73 0.21
C VAL A 4 -19.40 2.42 -0.99
N LEU A 5 -20.22 2.89 -1.94
CA LEU A 5 -19.74 3.63 -3.11
C LEU A 5 -19.10 4.97 -2.71
N ALA A 6 -19.66 5.66 -1.72
CA ALA A 6 -19.06 6.87 -1.17
C ALA A 6 -17.67 6.60 -0.56
N VAL A 7 -17.52 5.52 0.22
CA VAL A 7 -16.22 5.14 0.78
C VAL A 7 -15.21 4.79 -0.33
N MET A 8 -15.62 4.05 -1.36
CA MET A 8 -14.77 3.76 -2.52
C MET A 8 -14.32 5.05 -3.24
N ALA A 9 -15.22 6.02 -3.41
CA ALA A 9 -14.89 7.30 -4.02
C ALA A 9 -13.86 8.08 -3.17
N VAL A 10 -14.04 8.12 -1.84
CA VAL A 10 -13.08 8.76 -0.93
C VAL A 10 -11.72 8.04 -0.96
N ALA A 11 -11.72 6.70 -1.03
CA ALA A 11 -10.50 5.92 -1.14
C ALA A 11 -9.73 6.24 -2.43
N LEU A 12 -10.44 6.35 -3.56
CA LEU A 12 -9.84 6.79 -4.83
C LEU A 12 -9.28 8.21 -4.75
N VAL A 13 -10.02 9.14 -4.14
CA VAL A 13 -9.53 10.51 -3.92
C VAL A 13 -8.26 10.52 -3.08
N SER A 14 -8.18 9.69 -2.03
CA SER A 14 -6.99 9.53 -1.20
C SER A 14 -5.77 9.07 -2.01
N LEU A 15 -5.94 8.06 -2.87
CA LEU A 15 -4.89 7.57 -3.75
C LEU A 15 -4.44 8.64 -4.75
N VAL A 16 -5.37 9.31 -5.41
CA VAL A 16 -5.06 10.42 -6.33
C VAL A 16 -4.29 11.52 -5.61
N PHE A 17 -4.71 11.89 -4.40
CA PHE A 17 -4.05 12.92 -3.62
C PHE A 17 -2.63 12.50 -3.19
N SER A 18 -2.42 11.22 -2.85
CA SER A 18 -1.10 10.64 -2.61
C SER A 18 -0.18 10.85 -3.83
N PHE A 19 -0.66 10.54 -5.04
CA PHE A 19 0.11 10.78 -6.27
C PHE A 19 0.41 12.27 -6.53
N VAL A 20 -0.55 13.15 -6.26
CA VAL A 20 -0.38 14.61 -6.43
C VAL A 20 0.71 15.13 -5.49
N ILE A 21 0.71 14.72 -4.21
CA ILE A 21 1.75 15.11 -3.26
C ILE A 21 3.12 14.57 -3.70
N ASN A 22 3.19 13.29 -4.11
CA ASN A 22 4.44 12.70 -4.58
C ASN A 22 5.00 13.44 -5.82
N ALA A 23 4.14 13.80 -6.77
CA ALA A 23 4.52 14.62 -7.92
C ALA A 23 4.99 16.03 -7.52
N GLY A 24 4.37 16.62 -6.49
CA GLY A 24 4.82 17.88 -5.90
C GLY A 24 6.21 17.79 -5.27
N ILE A 25 6.52 16.68 -4.59
CA ILE A 25 7.86 16.40 -4.06
C ILE A 25 8.86 16.27 -5.22
N ALA A 26 8.53 15.48 -6.24
CA ALA A 26 9.41 15.23 -7.39
C ALA A 26 9.90 16.52 -8.08
N LYS A 27 9.05 17.56 -8.11
CA LYS A 27 9.36 18.89 -8.69
C LYS A 27 10.36 19.70 -7.88
N LYS A 28 10.62 19.38 -6.61
CA LYS A 28 11.61 20.08 -5.79
C LYS A 28 13.03 19.72 -6.21
N SER A 29 13.97 20.66 -6.03
CA SER A 29 15.39 20.45 -6.33
C SER A 29 15.96 19.30 -5.51
N ALA A 30 16.66 18.39 -6.18
CA ALA A 30 17.39 17.28 -5.57
C ALA A 30 18.77 17.71 -5.02
N GLY A 31 19.09 19.01 -5.06
CA GLY A 31 20.34 19.58 -4.59
C GLY A 31 21.51 19.33 -5.53
N ASN A 32 22.72 19.41 -4.98
CA ASN A 32 23.97 19.29 -5.72
C ASN A 32 24.28 17.84 -6.15
N GLU A 33 25.30 17.65 -6.98
CA GLU A 33 25.71 16.34 -7.51
C GLU A 33 25.98 15.31 -6.41
N ARG A 34 26.61 15.73 -5.31
CA ARG A 34 26.90 14.84 -4.18
C ARG A 34 25.62 14.33 -3.52
N MET A 35 24.62 15.19 -3.33
CA MET A 35 23.31 14.79 -2.79
C MET A 35 22.58 13.82 -3.72
N GLN A 36 22.60 14.09 -5.02
CA GLN A 36 21.96 13.24 -6.02
C GLN A 36 22.62 11.86 -6.11
N TRP A 37 23.96 11.82 -6.07
CA TRP A 37 24.71 10.57 -6.08
C TRP A 37 24.42 9.69 -4.85
N LEU A 38 24.43 10.28 -3.64
CA LEU A 38 24.07 9.57 -2.41
C LEU A 38 22.63 9.03 -2.46
N CYS A 39 21.70 9.86 -2.93
CA CYS A 39 20.29 9.48 -3.05
C CYS A 39 20.09 8.31 -4.02
N LYS A 40 20.81 8.31 -5.15
CA LYS A 40 20.79 7.23 -6.12
C LYS A 40 21.32 5.93 -5.53
N ALA A 41 22.44 5.98 -4.79
CA ALA A 41 22.99 4.80 -4.12
C ALA A 41 22.01 4.22 -3.07
N ILE A 42 21.35 5.09 -2.29
CA ILE A 42 20.30 4.67 -1.35
C ILE A 42 19.12 4.01 -2.09
N TYR A 43 18.67 4.62 -3.18
CA TYR A 43 17.57 4.08 -3.99
C TYR A 43 17.92 2.70 -4.58
N GLU A 44 19.12 2.53 -5.13
CA GLU A 44 19.59 1.25 -5.67
C GLU A 44 19.65 0.17 -4.59
N GLY A 45 20.22 0.49 -3.41
CA GLY A 45 20.26 -0.43 -2.28
C GLY A 45 18.87 -0.82 -1.77
N ALA A 46 18.00 0.17 -1.56
CA ALA A 46 16.63 -0.08 -1.12
C ALA A 46 15.82 -0.89 -2.14
N SER A 47 15.95 -0.59 -3.43
CA SER A 47 15.26 -1.33 -4.49
C SER A 47 15.75 -2.77 -4.60
N ALA A 48 17.06 -3.00 -4.42
CA ALA A 48 17.63 -4.35 -4.41
C ALA A 48 17.13 -5.16 -3.21
N PHE A 49 17.12 -4.55 -2.02
CA PHE A 49 16.57 -5.16 -0.81
C PHE A 49 15.09 -5.54 -0.99
N LEU A 50 14.25 -4.57 -1.39
CA LEU A 50 12.80 -4.79 -1.52
C LEU A 50 12.47 -5.83 -2.60
N SER A 51 13.25 -5.87 -3.69
CA SER A 51 13.08 -6.90 -4.72
C SER A 51 13.37 -8.30 -4.20
N LYS A 52 14.39 -8.45 -3.34
CA LYS A 52 14.71 -9.74 -2.71
C LYS A 52 13.71 -10.13 -1.65
N GLU A 53 13.31 -9.18 -0.81
CA GLU A 53 12.28 -9.35 0.19
C GLU A 53 10.97 -9.83 -0.46
N TYR A 54 10.49 -9.15 -1.50
CA TYR A 54 9.23 -9.50 -2.17
C TYR A 54 9.30 -10.83 -2.93
N GLN A 55 10.48 -11.22 -3.43
CA GLN A 55 10.67 -12.56 -4.00
C GLN A 55 10.46 -13.66 -2.95
N VAL A 56 11.00 -13.47 -1.74
CA VAL A 56 10.87 -14.45 -0.66
C VAL A 56 9.44 -14.45 -0.09
N ILE A 57 8.90 -13.26 0.20
CA ILE A 57 7.54 -13.11 0.73
C ILE A 57 6.50 -13.62 -0.27
N GLY A 58 6.72 -13.45 -1.57
CA GLY A 58 5.82 -13.98 -2.60
C GLY A 58 5.63 -15.50 -2.51
N ILE A 59 6.66 -16.25 -2.14
CA ILE A 59 6.57 -17.70 -1.92
C ILE A 59 5.70 -17.99 -0.70
N PHE A 60 5.91 -17.25 0.40
CA PHE A 60 5.11 -17.38 1.61
C PHE A 60 3.62 -17.10 1.38
N VAL A 61 3.31 -16.01 0.66
CA VAL A 61 1.94 -15.66 0.25
C VAL A 61 1.32 -16.77 -0.59
N LEU A 62 2.06 -17.34 -1.55
CA LEU A 62 1.57 -18.43 -2.38
C LEU A 62 1.24 -19.68 -1.55
N VAL A 63 2.12 -20.05 -0.61
CA VAL A 63 1.90 -21.21 0.27
C VAL A 63 0.66 -21.00 1.14
N LEU A 64 0.53 -19.83 1.77
CA LEU A 64 -0.67 -19.54 2.58
C LEU A 64 -1.93 -19.47 1.75
N PHE A 65 -1.87 -18.91 0.54
CA PHE A 65 -3.01 -18.92 -0.39
C PHE A 65 -3.50 -20.34 -0.66
N VAL A 66 -2.59 -21.27 -0.97
CA VAL A 66 -2.95 -22.68 -1.22
C VAL A 66 -3.53 -23.30 0.05
N ILE A 67 -2.90 -23.10 1.21
CA ILE A 67 -3.40 -23.64 2.48
C ILE A 67 -4.81 -23.13 2.79
N ILE A 68 -5.07 -21.83 2.66
CA ILE A 68 -6.40 -21.25 2.91
C ILE A 68 -7.42 -21.79 1.90
N SER A 69 -7.01 -21.99 0.64
CA SER A 69 -7.91 -22.46 -0.43
C SER A 69 -8.40 -23.90 -0.27
N VAL A 70 -7.66 -24.77 0.44
CA VAL A 70 -8.01 -26.18 0.66
C VAL A 70 -8.80 -26.42 1.95
N ILE A 71 -8.95 -25.40 2.79
CA ILE A 71 -9.79 -25.48 3.99
C ILE A 71 -11.26 -25.55 3.56
N PRO A 72 -12.11 -26.33 4.25
CA PRO A 72 -13.53 -26.41 3.93
C PRO A 72 -14.23 -25.05 4.03
N ALA A 73 -15.09 -24.76 3.05
CA ALA A 73 -15.78 -23.48 2.90
C ALA A 73 -16.71 -23.10 4.08
N GLU A 74 -17.03 -24.06 4.95
CA GLU A 74 -17.75 -23.82 6.22
C GLU A 74 -16.92 -22.99 7.22
N GLY A 75 -15.60 -22.88 7.02
CA GLY A 75 -14.70 -22.01 7.77
C GLY A 75 -13.97 -20.99 6.89
N MET A 76 -12.94 -21.44 6.18
CA MET A 76 -12.20 -20.62 5.21
C MET A 76 -12.26 -21.30 3.85
N GLY A 77 -12.32 -20.53 2.77
CA GLY A 77 -12.37 -21.10 1.44
C GLY A 77 -11.66 -20.25 0.39
N LEU A 78 -11.92 -20.56 -0.88
CA LEU A 78 -11.30 -19.87 -2.02
C LEU A 78 -11.52 -18.35 -1.99
N LYS A 79 -12.68 -17.89 -1.52
CA LYS A 79 -12.98 -16.44 -1.37
C LYS A 79 -12.06 -15.77 -0.35
N THR A 80 -11.88 -16.39 0.81
CA THR A 80 -10.93 -15.95 1.85
C THR A 80 -9.49 -15.92 1.32
N ALA A 81 -9.09 -16.96 0.56
CA ALA A 81 -7.76 -17.02 -0.06
C ALA A 81 -7.54 -15.88 -1.07
N ILE A 82 -8.54 -15.58 -1.91
CA ILE A 82 -8.51 -14.47 -2.86
C ILE A 82 -8.38 -13.13 -2.12
N SER A 83 -9.18 -12.91 -1.08
CA SER A 83 -9.08 -11.71 -0.25
C SER A 83 -7.71 -11.59 0.40
N PHE A 84 -7.14 -12.69 0.90
CA PHE A 84 -5.77 -12.75 1.42
C PHE A 84 -4.74 -12.32 0.38
N ALA A 85 -4.78 -12.86 -0.82
CA ALA A 85 -3.86 -12.48 -1.88
C ALA A 85 -3.99 -10.99 -2.26
N LEU A 86 -5.23 -10.46 -2.29
CA LEU A 86 -5.48 -9.05 -2.57
C LEU A 86 -5.00 -8.13 -1.45
N GLY A 87 -5.18 -8.53 -0.19
CA GLY A 87 -4.65 -7.82 0.98
C GLY A 87 -3.13 -7.79 1.01
N ALA A 88 -2.50 -8.93 0.72
CA ALA A 88 -1.06 -9.02 0.58
C ALA A 88 -0.55 -8.13 -0.56
N GLY A 89 -1.19 -8.17 -1.73
CA GLY A 89 -0.86 -7.30 -2.85
C GLY A 89 -1.00 -5.81 -2.53
N ALA A 90 -2.08 -5.43 -1.84
CA ALA A 90 -2.31 -4.05 -1.41
C ALA A 90 -1.23 -3.56 -0.43
N SER A 91 -0.84 -4.39 0.54
CA SER A 91 0.21 -4.06 1.51
C SER A 91 1.59 -3.95 0.84
N ALA A 92 1.93 -4.88 -0.05
CA ALA A 92 3.17 -4.82 -0.83
C ALA A 92 3.21 -3.57 -1.73
N LEU A 93 2.08 -3.19 -2.36
CA LEU A 93 2.01 -1.98 -3.16
C LEU A 93 2.20 -0.72 -2.29
N ALA A 94 1.56 -0.66 -1.12
CA ALA A 94 1.73 0.45 -0.19
C ALA A 94 3.19 0.59 0.27
N GLY A 95 3.84 -0.51 0.63
CA GLY A 95 5.26 -0.55 1.00
C GLY A 95 6.18 -0.06 -0.12
N TYR A 96 5.96 -0.55 -1.34
CA TYR A 96 6.73 -0.12 -2.52
C TYR A 96 6.57 1.38 -2.81
N LEU A 97 5.34 1.91 -2.78
CA LEU A 97 5.06 3.33 -2.96
C LEU A 97 5.71 4.20 -1.86
N GLY A 98 5.65 3.73 -0.61
CA GLY A 98 6.31 4.36 0.52
C GLY A 98 7.82 4.47 0.35
N MET A 99 8.47 3.35 0.04
CA MET A 99 9.92 3.30 -0.20
C MET A 99 10.33 4.21 -1.37
N ARG A 100 9.62 4.14 -2.50
CA ARG A 100 9.85 5.02 -3.67
C ARG A 100 9.77 6.49 -3.30
N THR A 101 8.77 6.87 -2.51
CA THR A 101 8.57 8.27 -2.13
C THR A 101 9.62 8.73 -1.11
N ALA A 102 9.92 7.91 -0.10
CA ALA A 102 10.93 8.21 0.89
C ALA A 102 12.31 8.41 0.25
N THR A 103 12.74 7.46 -0.58
CA THR A 103 14.02 7.55 -1.30
C THR A 103 14.08 8.79 -2.21
N LEU A 104 12.99 9.13 -2.90
CA LEU A 104 12.89 10.34 -3.70
C LEU A 104 12.98 11.64 -2.86
N ALA A 105 12.38 11.64 -1.67
CA ALA A 105 12.27 12.81 -0.80
C ALA A 105 13.54 13.12 0.00
N ASN A 106 14.44 12.15 0.18
CA ASN A 106 15.65 12.29 1.00
C ASN A 106 16.51 13.50 0.61
N ALA A 107 17.06 13.50 -0.62
CA ALA A 107 17.91 14.61 -1.08
C ALA A 107 17.18 15.95 -1.16
N ARG A 108 15.88 15.93 -1.48
CA ARG A 108 15.04 17.14 -1.56
C ARG A 108 14.81 17.76 -0.19
N THR A 109 14.64 16.93 0.84
CA THR A 109 14.55 17.36 2.23
C THR A 109 15.86 17.98 2.69
N THR A 110 16.99 17.34 2.38
CA THR A 110 18.32 17.87 2.69
C THR A 110 18.58 19.20 1.99
N ASN A 111 18.26 19.31 0.71
CA ASN A 111 18.40 20.57 -0.02
C ASN A 111 17.51 21.67 0.56
N ALA A 112 16.25 21.36 0.88
CA ALA A 112 15.34 22.32 1.50
C ALA A 112 15.80 22.78 2.90
N ALA A 113 16.58 21.95 3.61
CA ALA A 113 17.16 22.31 4.90
C ALA A 113 18.23 23.41 4.80
N ILE A 114 18.83 23.61 3.62
CA ILE A 114 19.74 24.74 3.36
C ILE A 114 18.95 26.05 3.36
N GLU A 115 17.72 26.05 2.81
CA GLU A 115 16.87 27.23 2.78
C GLU A 115 16.31 27.53 4.17
N SER A 116 15.64 26.55 4.80
CA SER A 116 15.11 26.70 6.15
C SER A 116 14.58 25.37 6.73
N LEU A 117 14.51 25.28 8.06
CA LEU A 117 13.90 24.13 8.75
C LEU A 117 12.42 23.93 8.36
N PRO A 118 11.54 24.95 8.30
CA PRO A 118 10.16 24.76 7.87
C PRO A 118 10.04 24.23 6.44
N ALA A 119 10.94 24.63 5.52
CA ALA A 119 10.95 24.11 4.16
C ALA A 119 11.28 22.62 4.13
N ALA A 120 12.30 22.18 4.88
CA ALA A 120 12.66 20.77 5.02
C ALA A 120 11.53 19.94 5.64
N LEU A 121 10.95 20.41 6.74
CA LEU A 121 9.83 19.75 7.40
C LEU A 121 8.65 19.57 6.46
N ARG A 122 8.33 20.58 5.63
CA ARG A 122 7.25 20.46 4.64
C ARG A 122 7.51 19.31 3.67
N VAL A 123 8.75 19.11 3.19
CA VAL A 123 9.08 17.99 2.30
C VAL A 123 8.98 16.65 3.02
N ALA A 124 9.56 16.56 4.23
CA ALA A 124 9.58 15.33 5.02
C ALA A 124 8.16 14.88 5.39
N PHE A 125 7.32 15.79 5.91
CA PHE A 125 5.94 15.48 6.26
C PHE A 125 5.09 15.16 5.01
N SER A 126 5.29 15.87 3.90
CA SER A 126 4.62 15.52 2.64
C SER A 126 4.98 14.10 2.19
N SER A 127 6.25 13.70 2.30
CA SER A 127 6.68 12.34 1.97
C SER A 127 5.99 11.29 2.85
N GLY A 128 5.87 11.54 4.16
CA GLY A 128 5.16 10.65 5.08
C GLY A 128 3.66 10.58 4.78
N ALA A 129 3.05 11.71 4.40
CA ALA A 129 1.63 11.77 4.03
C ALA A 129 1.29 10.91 2.81
N VAL A 130 2.18 10.81 1.82
CA VAL A 130 1.99 9.95 0.63
C VAL A 130 1.79 8.49 1.05
N LEU A 131 2.63 7.96 1.94
CA LEU A 131 2.47 6.59 2.46
C LEU A 131 1.16 6.43 3.22
N GLY A 132 0.84 7.36 4.13
CA GLY A 132 -0.41 7.29 4.91
C GLY A 132 -1.66 7.28 4.03
N LEU A 133 -1.72 8.16 3.03
CA LEU A 133 -2.82 8.22 2.06
C LEU A 133 -2.87 6.97 1.18
N ALA A 134 -1.72 6.43 0.76
CA ALA A 134 -1.68 5.19 -0.01
C ALA A 134 -2.22 4.00 0.80
N VAL A 135 -1.81 3.85 2.07
CA VAL A 135 -2.29 2.78 2.96
C VAL A 135 -3.80 2.90 3.20
N VAL A 136 -4.29 4.08 3.54
CA VAL A 136 -5.73 4.31 3.78
C VAL A 136 -6.53 4.06 2.50
N GLY A 137 -6.08 4.59 1.36
CA GLY A 137 -6.74 4.42 0.06
C GLY A 137 -6.79 2.96 -0.38
N LEU A 138 -5.67 2.24 -0.34
CA LEU A 138 -5.63 0.82 -0.73
C LEU A 138 -6.41 -0.07 0.23
N GLY A 139 -6.34 0.20 1.54
CA GLY A 139 -7.08 -0.56 2.55
C GLY A 139 -8.59 -0.38 2.42
N LEU A 140 -9.06 0.87 2.35
CA LEU A 140 -10.49 1.15 2.18
C LEU A 140 -11.04 0.62 0.86
N LEU A 141 -10.31 0.84 -0.25
CA LEU A 141 -10.72 0.37 -1.57
C LEU A 141 -10.75 -1.16 -1.64
N GLY A 142 -9.76 -1.84 -1.03
CA GLY A 142 -9.71 -3.29 -0.97
C GLY A 142 -10.87 -3.90 -0.18
N ILE A 143 -11.10 -3.42 1.04
CA ILE A 143 -12.17 -3.92 1.91
C ILE A 143 -13.55 -3.64 1.31
N THR A 144 -13.80 -2.40 0.86
CA THR A 144 -15.11 -2.04 0.31
C THR A 144 -15.36 -2.64 -1.07
N GLY A 145 -14.33 -2.77 -1.89
CA GLY A 145 -14.40 -3.47 -3.17
C GLY A 145 -14.73 -4.95 -2.99
N LEU A 146 -14.05 -5.64 -2.06
CA LEU A 146 -14.36 -7.03 -1.73
C LEU A 146 -15.79 -7.18 -1.18
N PHE A 147 -16.19 -6.32 -0.25
CA PHE A 147 -17.56 -6.31 0.26
C PHE A 147 -18.60 -6.13 -0.84
N TYR A 148 -18.37 -5.19 -1.77
CA TYR A 148 -19.26 -4.96 -2.90
C TYR A 148 -19.32 -6.18 -3.82
N VAL A 149 -18.17 -6.79 -4.14
CA VAL A 149 -18.08 -7.97 -5.00
C VAL A 149 -18.78 -9.19 -4.38
N PHE A 150 -18.53 -9.48 -3.10
CA PHE A 150 -19.14 -10.62 -2.44
C PHE A 150 -20.65 -10.47 -2.30
N THR A 151 -21.14 -9.29 -1.91
CA THR A 151 -22.58 -9.09 -1.67
C THR A 151 -23.38 -8.89 -2.94
N GLN A 152 -22.87 -8.13 -3.93
CA GLN A 152 -23.64 -7.75 -5.12
C GLN A 152 -23.44 -8.71 -6.30
N PHE A 153 -22.20 -9.15 -6.54
CA PHE A 153 -21.91 -10.01 -7.70
C PHE A 153 -22.05 -11.49 -7.38
N LEU A 154 -21.67 -11.89 -6.16
CA LEU A 154 -21.66 -13.30 -5.76
C LEU A 154 -22.84 -13.68 -4.85
N GLY A 155 -23.68 -12.73 -4.45
CA GLY A 155 -24.88 -12.97 -3.64
C GLY A 155 -24.59 -13.56 -2.26
N VAL A 156 -23.39 -13.33 -1.72
CA VAL A 156 -23.00 -13.80 -0.39
C VAL A 156 -23.75 -13.01 0.67
N GLU A 157 -24.27 -13.69 1.69
CA GLU A 157 -24.91 -13.01 2.81
C GLU A 157 -23.92 -12.07 3.50
N ILE A 158 -24.42 -10.92 3.97
CA ILE A 158 -23.58 -9.88 4.58
C ILE A 158 -22.82 -10.44 5.80
N GLN A 159 -23.45 -11.34 6.57
CA GLN A 159 -22.81 -11.95 7.74
C GLN A 159 -21.62 -12.83 7.33
N ASP A 160 -21.75 -13.64 6.29
CA ASP A 160 -20.67 -14.51 5.80
C ASP A 160 -19.53 -13.70 5.18
N ALA A 161 -19.88 -12.68 4.39
CA ALA A 161 -18.91 -11.78 3.77
C ALA A 161 -18.05 -11.05 4.82
N LEU A 162 -18.67 -10.61 5.92
CA LEU A 162 -18.00 -9.93 7.03
C LEU A 162 -17.24 -10.88 7.96
N SER A 163 -17.60 -12.17 8.00
CA SER A 163 -17.02 -13.13 8.94
C SER A 163 -15.65 -13.63 8.50
N TYR A 164 -15.53 -14.25 7.32
CA TYR A 164 -14.27 -14.88 6.90
C TYR A 164 -13.69 -14.24 5.64
N ASP A 165 -14.55 -13.93 4.67
CA ASP A 165 -14.11 -13.52 3.35
C ASP A 165 -13.34 -12.19 3.37
N ILE A 166 -13.82 -11.17 4.08
CA ILE A 166 -13.12 -9.89 4.19
C ILE A 166 -11.95 -9.95 5.17
N LEU A 167 -12.02 -10.77 6.23
CA LEU A 167 -10.92 -10.92 7.19
C LEU A 167 -9.65 -11.49 6.52
N GLY A 168 -9.82 -12.29 5.46
CA GLY A 168 -8.71 -12.72 4.61
C GLY A 168 -7.85 -11.54 4.14
N PHE A 169 -8.47 -10.42 3.75
CA PHE A 169 -7.74 -9.21 3.33
C PHE A 169 -6.86 -8.65 4.44
N SER A 170 -7.39 -8.52 5.65
CA SER A 170 -6.64 -8.04 6.82
C SER A 170 -5.49 -8.98 7.19
N LEU A 171 -5.72 -10.29 7.10
CA LEU A 171 -4.69 -11.31 7.33
C LEU A 171 -3.56 -11.17 6.30
N GLY A 172 -3.89 -11.04 5.01
CA GLY A 172 -2.92 -10.87 3.94
C GLY A 172 -2.12 -9.57 4.08
N ALA A 173 -2.80 -8.47 4.38
CA ALA A 173 -2.15 -7.17 4.56
C ALA A 173 -1.16 -7.18 5.74
N SER A 174 -1.54 -7.81 6.86
CA SER A 174 -0.69 -7.95 8.05
C SER A 174 0.47 -8.91 7.82
N SER A 175 0.28 -9.95 7.00
CA SER A 175 1.31 -10.95 6.68
C SER A 175 2.50 -10.39 5.91
N ILE A 176 2.29 -9.33 5.11
CA ILE A 176 3.37 -8.61 4.42
C ILE A 176 4.03 -7.58 5.35
N ALA A 177 3.27 -7.05 6.31
CA ALA A 177 3.75 -6.04 7.24
C ALA A 177 4.63 -6.65 8.36
N LEU A 178 4.51 -7.96 8.59
CA LEU A 178 5.31 -8.75 9.54
C LEU A 178 6.61 -9.22 8.89
#